data_AF-A0A842Y2I7-F1
#
_entry.id   AF-A0A842Y2I7-F1
#
_cell.length_a   1.000
_cell.length_b   1.000
_cell.length_c   1.000
_cell.angle_alpha   90.00
_cell.angle_beta   90.00
_cell.angle_gamma   90.00
#
_symmetry.space_group_name_H-M   'P 1'
#
loop_
_entity.id
_entity.type
_entity.pdbx_description
1 polymer ?
#
loop_
_entity_poly.entity_id
_entity_poly.type
_entity_poly.pdbx_seq_one_letter_code
_entity_poly.pdbx_strand_id
1 'polypeptide(L)'
;MQQQVLKTRKQMKSCASIAILGAGGLGMAAVKMLAQKTEMKLVAIADRSGAAVNPGGIDAALLEANKPADIGTKTDDPIGMIIENVDIIDGIFLALPNLSTDFIPNIVSRFADNGYNGVMVDALKRSSAVEMMFGLDDRLRAAGITYITGAGAT
;
A
#
# COMPACT_ATOMS: atom_id res chain seq x y z
N MET A 1 -6.34 -13.14 -38.32
CA MET A 1 -5.30 -12.85 -37.30
C MET A 1 -6.02 -12.40 -36.03
N GLN A 2 -6.22 -13.30 -35.07
CA GLN A 2 -6.65 -12.91 -33.71
C GLN A 2 -5.44 -13.11 -32.81
N GLN A 3 -4.77 -12.02 -32.45
CA GLN A 3 -3.73 -12.05 -31.42
C GLN A 3 -4.43 -12.20 -30.07
N GLN A 4 -4.31 -13.38 -29.47
CA GLN A 4 -4.57 -13.61 -28.07
C GLN A 4 -3.64 -12.71 -27.25
N VAL A 5 -4.21 -11.72 -26.57
CA VAL A 5 -3.51 -10.95 -25.55
C VAL A 5 -3.30 -11.89 -24.36
N LEU A 6 -2.14 -12.56 -24.31
CA LEU A 6 -1.67 -13.20 -23.10
C LEU A 6 -1.51 -12.11 -22.04
N LYS A 7 -2.45 -12.01 -21.10
CA LYS A 7 -2.23 -11.26 -19.86
C LYS A 7 -1.11 -11.98 -19.11
N THR A 8 0.11 -11.45 -19.20
CA THR A 8 1.27 -11.97 -18.47
C THR A 8 0.94 -11.93 -16.98
N ARG A 9 0.65 -13.08 -16.37
CA ARG A 9 0.56 -13.18 -14.91
C ARG A 9 1.92 -12.75 -14.36
N LYS A 10 1.94 -11.73 -13.49
CA LYS A 10 3.14 -11.30 -12.75
C LYS A 10 3.80 -12.56 -12.16
N GLN A 11 5.04 -12.83 -12.55
CA GLN A 11 5.78 -14.00 -12.08
C GLN A 11 5.85 -13.93 -10.56
N MET A 12 5.46 -15.01 -9.85
CA MET A 12 5.48 -15.02 -8.39
C MET A 12 6.91 -14.82 -7.91
N LYS A 13 7.17 -13.67 -7.28
CA LYS A 13 8.45 -13.39 -6.64
C LYS A 13 8.60 -14.30 -5.42
N SER A 14 9.83 -14.72 -5.13
CA SER A 14 10.16 -15.47 -3.91
C SER A 14 10.00 -14.65 -2.63
N CYS A 15 9.98 -13.32 -2.74
CA CYS A 15 9.75 -12.39 -1.65
C CYS A 15 8.88 -11.23 -2.17
N ALA A 16 7.71 -11.02 -1.56
CA ALA A 16 6.80 -9.96 -1.94
C ALA A 16 7.24 -8.61 -1.34
N SER A 17 7.26 -7.58 -2.17
CA SER A 17 7.58 -6.22 -1.77
C SER A 17 6.34 -5.49 -1.24
N ILE A 18 6.37 -5.10 0.03
CA ILE A 18 5.23 -4.52 0.73
C ILE A 18 5.44 -3.02 0.99
N ALA A 19 4.42 -2.22 0.73
CA ALA A 19 4.33 -0.83 1.15
C ALA A 19 3.35 -0.67 2.32
N ILE A 20 3.66 0.23 3.26
CA ILE A 20 2.76 0.59 4.36
C ILE A 20 2.42 2.08 4.27
N LEU A 21 1.15 2.42 4.14
CA LEU A 21 0.69 3.80 4.24
C LEU A 21 0.24 4.08 5.67
N GLY A 22 0.97 4.95 6.36
CA GLY A 22 0.79 5.30 7.76
C GLY A 22 1.89 4.72 8.64
N ALA A 23 2.67 5.59 9.29
CA ALA A 23 3.68 5.22 10.30
C ALA A 23 3.19 5.48 11.75
N GLY A 24 1.87 5.38 11.97
CA GLY A 24 1.28 5.41 13.33
C GLY A 24 1.43 4.07 14.05
N GLY A 25 0.77 3.90 15.20
CA GLY A 25 0.89 2.67 16.01
C GLY A 25 0.61 1.37 15.25
N LEU A 26 -0.46 1.33 14.45
CA LEU A 26 -0.80 0.15 13.62
C LEU A 26 0.24 -0.10 12.51
N GLY A 27 0.67 0.96 11.83
CA GLY A 27 1.67 0.86 10.78
C GLY A 27 3.02 0.37 11.29
N MET A 28 3.47 0.91 12.43
CA MET A 28 4.71 0.48 13.08
C MET A 28 4.62 -0.94 13.63
N ALA A 29 3.45 -1.39 14.11
CA ALA A 29 3.24 -2.78 14.46
C ALA A 29 3.36 -3.71 13.23
N ALA A 30 2.81 -3.29 12.09
CA ALA A 30 2.95 -4.03 10.84
C ALA A 30 4.41 -4.08 10.35
N VAL A 31 5.15 -2.96 10.42
CA VAL A 31 6.60 -2.92 10.15
C VAL A 31 7.36 -3.95 10.99
N LYS A 32 7.12 -3.97 12.31
CA LYS A 32 7.77 -4.92 13.23
C LYS A 32 7.42 -6.37 12.92
N MET A 33 6.17 -6.65 12.56
CA MET A 33 5.74 -7.99 12.16
C MET A 33 6.40 -8.44 10.86
N LEU A 34 6.48 -7.55 9.86
CA LEU A 34 7.14 -7.80 8.56
C LEU A 34 8.63 -8.09 8.71
N ALA A 35 9.32 -7.41 9.63
CA ALA A 35 10.75 -7.63 9.90
C ALA A 35 11.07 -9.07 10.36
N GLN A 36 10.06 -9.82 10.81
CA GLN A 36 10.19 -11.22 11.23
C GLN A 36 9.86 -12.23 10.10
N LYS A 37 9.63 -11.75 8.87
CA LYS A 37 9.23 -12.58 7.73
C LYS A 37 10.35 -12.63 6.67
N THR A 38 10.44 -13.75 5.97
CA THR A 38 11.38 -13.96 4.85
C THR A 38 10.69 -13.85 3.49
N GLU A 39 9.40 -14.19 3.43
CA GLU A 39 8.58 -14.20 2.20
C GLU A 39 8.03 -12.81 1.85
N MET A 40 8.19 -11.83 2.73
CA MET A 40 7.74 -10.46 2.55
C MET A 40 8.78 -9.49 3.09
N LYS A 41 8.96 -8.35 2.41
CA LYS A 41 9.86 -7.29 2.85
C LYS A 41 9.21 -5.91 2.72
N LEU A 42 9.51 -5.02 3.65
CA LEU A 42 9.09 -3.62 3.57
C LEU A 42 9.94 -2.88 2.53
N VAL A 43 9.34 -2.31 1.50
CA VAL A 43 10.07 -1.50 0.49
C VAL A 43 9.63 -0.04 0.46
N ALA A 44 8.51 0.30 1.09
CA ALA A 44 7.96 1.64 1.09
C ALA A 44 7.17 1.90 2.36
N ILE A 45 7.32 3.09 2.92
CA ILE A 45 6.50 3.58 4.03
C ILE A 45 6.27 5.08 3.90
N ALA A 46 5.06 5.52 4.22
CA ALA A 46 4.68 6.93 4.16
C ALA A 46 3.92 7.35 5.42
N ASP A 47 4.10 8.59 5.84
CA ASP A 47 3.23 9.26 6.81
C ASP A 47 3.08 10.74 6.45
N ARG A 48 2.51 11.57 7.33
CA ARG A 48 2.32 13.00 7.05
C ARG A 48 3.62 13.80 6.94
N SER A 49 4.75 13.26 7.39
CA SER A 49 6.04 13.95 7.31
C SER A 49 6.72 13.77 5.95
N GLY A 50 6.45 12.66 5.26
CA GLY A 50 7.13 12.26 4.04
C GLY A 50 7.03 10.77 3.78
N ALA A 51 7.92 10.26 2.93
CA ALA A 51 7.96 8.86 2.57
C ALA A 51 9.40 8.35 2.40
N ALA A 52 9.59 7.06 2.64
CA ALA A 52 10.82 6.34 2.33
C ALA A 52 10.51 5.20 1.36
N VAL A 53 11.35 5.06 0.33
CA VAL A 53 11.26 3.99 -0.67
C VAL A 53 12.65 3.38 -0.83
N ASN A 54 12.74 2.06 -0.69
CA ASN A 54 13.95 1.30 -0.94
C ASN A 54 13.61 -0.08 -1.53
N PRO A 55 13.85 -0.32 -2.84
CA PRO A 55 13.63 -1.62 -3.47
C PRO A 55 14.41 -2.78 -2.82
N GLY A 56 15.55 -2.47 -2.18
CA GLY A 56 16.37 -3.43 -1.43
C GLY A 56 15.74 -3.88 -0.11
N GLY A 57 14.81 -3.09 0.43
CA GLY A 57 14.21 -3.29 1.74
C GLY A 57 14.54 -2.15 2.69
N ILE A 58 13.58 -1.76 3.53
CA ILE A 58 13.74 -0.78 4.60
C ILE A 58 13.97 -1.54 5.90
N ASP A 59 15.06 -1.24 6.60
CA ASP A 59 15.32 -1.78 7.92
C ASP A 59 14.33 -1.19 8.94
N ALA A 60 13.57 -2.07 9.59
CA ALA A 60 12.60 -1.70 10.60
C ALA A 60 13.23 -0.97 11.79
N ALA A 61 14.48 -1.26 12.14
CA ALA A 61 15.19 -0.62 13.25
C ALA A 61 15.37 0.89 13.01
N LEU A 62 15.54 1.31 11.75
CA LEU A 62 15.65 2.73 11.40
C LEU A 62 14.36 3.48 11.72
N LEU A 63 13.20 2.84 11.54
CA LEU A 63 11.89 3.45 11.78
C LEU A 63 11.49 3.50 13.26
N GLU A 64 12.26 2.90 14.18
CA GLU A 64 11.99 3.01 15.62
C GLU A 64 12.36 4.39 16.18
N ALA A 65 13.40 5.02 15.61
CA ALA A 65 13.90 6.31 16.04
C ALA A 65 13.64 7.43 15.02
N ASN A 66 13.21 7.09 13.81
CA ASN A 66 13.08 8.02 12.70
C ASN A 66 11.70 7.92 12.05
N LYS A 67 11.20 9.04 11.54
CA LYS A 67 10.01 9.08 10.68
C LYS A 67 10.38 8.68 9.25
N PRO A 68 9.40 8.34 8.39
CA PRO A 68 9.65 8.08 6.97
C PRO A 68 10.46 9.17 6.27
N ALA A 69 10.20 10.45 6.58
CA ALA A 69 10.94 11.57 5.98
C ALA A 69 12.42 11.65 6.38
N ASP A 70 12.77 11.18 7.59
CA ASP A 70 14.13 11.28 8.14
C ASP A 70 15.09 10.28 7.47
N ILE A 71 14.55 9.14 7.01
CA ILE A 71 15.29 8.10 6.29
C ILE A 71 14.95 8.05 4.79
N GLY A 72 14.19 9.04 4.33
CA GLY A 72 13.63 9.11 3.00
C GLY A 72 13.58 10.55 2.52
N THR A 73 12.40 11.00 2.10
CA THR A 73 12.18 12.33 1.56
C THR A 73 11.00 13.00 2.25
N LYS A 74 11.24 14.21 2.74
CA LYS A 74 10.19 15.12 3.21
C LYS A 74 9.42 15.66 2.00
N THR A 75 8.11 15.53 2.02
CA THR A 75 7.23 15.96 0.93
C THR A 75 5.82 16.24 1.45
N ASP A 76 5.11 17.13 0.75
CA ASP A 76 3.70 17.43 1.03
C ASP A 76 2.74 16.41 0.39
N ASP A 77 3.22 15.58 -0.56
CA ASP A 77 2.46 14.45 -1.13
C ASP A 77 3.20 13.10 -0.97
N PRO A 78 3.29 12.57 0.26
CA PRO A 78 3.99 11.33 0.56
C PRO A 78 3.35 10.11 -0.11
N ILE A 79 2.03 10.13 -0.32
CA ILE A 79 1.33 9.06 -1.04
C ILE A 79 1.67 9.11 -2.53
N GLY A 80 1.74 10.31 -3.12
CA GLY A 80 2.19 10.50 -4.51
C GLY A 80 3.59 9.92 -4.75
N MET A 81 4.51 10.14 -3.81
CA MET A 81 5.86 9.55 -3.89
C MET A 81 5.83 8.01 -3.90
N ILE A 82 4.94 7.37 -3.14
CA ILE A 82 4.77 5.91 -3.21
C ILE A 82 4.15 5.48 -4.55
N ILE A 83 3.19 6.27 -5.06
CA ILE A 83 2.54 6.02 -6.35
C ILE A 83 3.56 6.04 -7.50
N GLU A 84 4.54 6.94 -7.49
CA GLU A 84 5.62 6.98 -8.48
C GLU A 84 6.48 5.71 -8.50
N ASN A 85 6.38 4.88 -7.47
CA ASN A 85 7.17 3.66 -7.27
C ASN A 85 6.29 2.38 -7.25
N VAL A 86 5.10 2.41 -7.85
CA VAL A 86 4.18 1.26 -7.83
C VAL A 86 4.74 -0.01 -8.48
N ASP A 87 5.64 0.12 -9.44
CA ASP A 87 6.21 -1.02 -10.18
C ASP A 87 7.00 -2.00 -9.29
N ILE A 88 7.58 -1.51 -8.19
CA ILE A 88 8.36 -2.33 -7.27
C ILE A 88 7.49 -2.97 -6.17
N ILE A 89 6.22 -2.58 -6.05
CA ILE A 89 5.31 -2.95 -4.96
C ILE A 89 4.41 -4.10 -5.42
N ASP A 90 4.25 -5.11 -4.56
CA ASP A 90 3.36 -6.25 -4.78
C ASP A 90 2.11 -6.17 -3.89
N GLY A 91 2.24 -5.57 -2.70
CA GLY A 91 1.16 -5.38 -1.75
C GLY A 91 1.24 -4.05 -1.02
N ILE A 92 0.09 -3.45 -0.74
CA ILE A 92 -0.02 -2.21 0.03
C ILE A 92 -0.92 -2.46 1.25
N PHE A 93 -0.44 -2.15 2.44
CA PHE A 93 -1.26 -2.10 3.64
C PHE A 93 -1.60 -0.66 4.01
N LEU A 94 -2.90 -0.36 4.11
CA LEU A 94 -3.46 0.94 4.46
C LEU A 94 -3.62 1.03 5.98
N ALA A 95 -2.53 1.37 6.66
CA ALA A 95 -2.49 1.64 8.11
C ALA A 95 -2.85 3.10 8.46
N LEU A 96 -3.78 3.68 7.71
CA LEU A 96 -4.18 5.08 7.83
C LEU A 96 -5.43 5.21 8.72
N PRO A 97 -5.52 6.27 9.55
CA PRO A 97 -6.77 6.60 10.22
C PRO A 97 -7.82 6.98 9.16
N ASN A 98 -9.07 6.57 9.37
CA ASN A 98 -10.19 6.99 8.53
C ASN A 98 -10.59 8.44 8.88
N LEU A 99 -9.80 9.41 8.43
CA LEU A 99 -9.94 10.85 8.78
C LEU A 99 -11.24 11.46 8.24
N SER A 100 -11.65 11.03 7.04
CA SER A 100 -12.94 11.27 6.44
C SER A 100 -13.41 9.98 5.78
N THR A 101 -14.72 9.84 5.56
CA THR A 101 -15.28 8.59 5.02
C THR A 101 -14.72 8.24 3.64
N ASP A 102 -14.37 9.23 2.83
CA ASP A 102 -13.85 9.12 1.46
C ASP A 102 -12.32 9.05 1.36
N PHE A 103 -11.60 9.24 2.48
CA PHE A 103 -10.14 9.33 2.47
C PHE A 103 -9.47 8.09 1.87
N ILE A 104 -9.85 6.90 2.34
CA ILE A 104 -9.33 5.62 1.83
C ILE A 104 -9.76 5.37 0.37
N PRO A 105 -11.06 5.47 -0.01
CA PRO A 105 -11.48 5.38 -1.41
C PRO A 105 -10.71 6.29 -2.37
N ASN A 106 -10.43 7.53 -1.97
CA ASN A 106 -9.67 8.49 -2.77
C ASN A 106 -8.22 8.05 -2.97
N ILE A 107 -7.56 7.54 -1.92
CA ILE A 107 -6.20 6.99 -2.02
C ILE A 107 -6.16 5.79 -2.95
N VAL A 108 -7.08 4.86 -2.79
CA VAL A 108 -7.15 3.66 -3.63
C VAL A 108 -7.37 4.03 -5.10
N SER A 109 -8.26 4.99 -5.36
CA SER A 109 -8.47 5.54 -6.69
C SER A 109 -7.19 6.12 -7.30
N ARG A 110 -6.40 6.88 -6.51
CA ARG A 110 -5.11 7.41 -6.98
C ARG A 110 -4.15 6.30 -7.41
N PHE A 111 -4.07 5.20 -6.68
CA PHE A 111 -3.24 4.05 -7.09
C PHE A 111 -3.74 3.38 -8.37
N ALA A 112 -5.06 3.17 -8.48
CA ALA A 112 -5.67 2.58 -9.67
C ALA A 112 -5.40 3.43 -10.93
N ASP A 113 -5.52 4.76 -10.81
CA ASP A 113 -5.31 5.70 -11.92
C ASP A 113 -3.86 5.77 -12.39
N ASN A 114 -2.92 5.43 -11.51
CA ASN A 114 -1.49 5.45 -11.79
C ASN A 114 -0.93 4.04 -12.05
N GLY A 115 -1.78 3.10 -12.46
CA GLY A 115 -1.35 1.81 -12.99
C GLY A 115 -0.93 0.78 -11.95
N TYR A 116 -1.22 0.98 -10.65
CA TYR A 116 -0.93 -0.03 -9.66
C TYR A 116 -1.69 -1.33 -9.96
N ASN A 117 -0.96 -2.44 -9.99
CA ASN A 117 -1.47 -3.78 -10.16
C ASN A 117 -0.88 -4.69 -9.08
N GLY A 118 -1.72 -5.09 -8.13
CA GLY A 118 -1.28 -5.85 -6.96
C GLY A 118 -2.39 -5.99 -5.92
N VAL A 119 -1.99 -6.23 -4.67
CA VAL A 119 -2.93 -6.38 -3.55
C VAL A 119 -2.98 -5.10 -2.73
N MET A 120 -4.17 -4.67 -2.31
CA MET A 120 -4.32 -3.64 -1.28
C MET A 120 -5.16 -4.19 -0.14
N VAL A 121 -4.75 -3.89 1.09
CA VAL A 121 -5.43 -4.36 2.32
C VAL A 121 -5.67 -3.18 3.24
N ASP A 122 -6.87 -3.07 3.81
CA ASP A 122 -7.19 -2.10 4.85
C ASP A 122 -7.68 -2.76 6.15
N ALA A 123 -7.72 -1.95 7.21
CA ALA A 123 -8.33 -2.32 8.49
C ALA A 123 -9.54 -1.42 8.81
N LEU A 124 -10.36 -1.10 7.81
CA LEU A 124 -11.57 -0.28 7.98
C LEU A 124 -12.57 -0.93 8.95
N LYS A 125 -13.22 -0.10 9.77
CA LYS A 125 -14.21 -0.54 10.77
C LYS A 125 -15.63 -0.02 10.51
N ARG A 126 -15.81 0.89 9.55
CA ARG A 126 -17.09 1.60 9.31
C ARG A 126 -17.73 1.08 8.03
N SER A 127 -18.96 0.58 8.13
CA SER A 127 -19.72 0.04 6.99
C SER A 127 -19.84 1.03 5.83
N SER A 128 -20.04 2.33 6.12
CA SER A 128 -20.14 3.37 5.10
C SER A 128 -18.86 3.57 4.28
N ALA A 129 -17.68 3.33 4.87
CA ALA A 129 -16.42 3.38 4.11
C ALA A 129 -16.27 2.15 3.21
N VAL A 130 -16.70 0.98 3.70
CA VAL A 130 -16.72 -0.27 2.91
C VAL A 130 -17.71 -0.18 1.73
N GLU A 131 -18.88 0.44 1.92
CA GLU A 131 -19.85 0.69 0.85
C GLU A 131 -19.26 1.53 -0.29
N MET A 132 -18.49 2.57 0.03
CA MET A 132 -17.78 3.34 -1.00
C MET A 132 -16.70 2.52 -1.70
N MET A 133 -16.03 1.61 -1.00
CA MET A 133 -15.09 0.69 -1.62
C MET A 133 -15.77 -0.23 -2.63
N PHE A 134 -16.99 -0.72 -2.35
CA PHE A 134 -17.77 -1.49 -3.33
C PHE A 134 -18.09 -0.68 -4.59
N GLY A 135 -18.32 0.63 -4.44
CA GLY A 135 -18.49 1.54 -5.58
C GLY A 135 -17.27 1.65 -6.50
N LEU A 136 -16.09 1.18 -6.06
CA LEU A 136 -14.87 1.19 -6.87
C LEU A 136 -14.60 -0.13 -7.63
N ASP A 137 -15.48 -1.14 -7.54
CA ASP A 137 -15.21 -2.49 -8.08
C ASP A 137 -14.74 -2.48 -9.55
N ASP A 138 -15.46 -1.79 -10.43
CA ASP A 138 -15.11 -1.72 -11.84
C ASP A 138 -13.73 -1.08 -12.07
N ARG A 139 -13.40 -0.05 -11.28
CA ARG A 139 -12.10 0.63 -11.34
C ARG A 139 -10.98 -0.30 -10.88
N LEU A 140 -11.18 -1.00 -9.76
CA LEU A 140 -10.21 -1.94 -9.21
C LEU A 140 -9.98 -3.11 -10.17
N ARG A 141 -11.05 -3.63 -10.76
CA ARG A 141 -11.01 -4.68 -11.79
C ARG A 141 -10.24 -4.23 -13.03
N ALA A 142 -10.48 -3.00 -13.50
CA ALA A 142 -9.78 -2.44 -14.65
C ALA A 142 -8.27 -2.24 -14.39
N ALA A 143 -7.89 -1.79 -13.19
CA ALA A 143 -6.50 -1.65 -12.77
C ALA A 143 -5.82 -3.01 -12.46
N GLY A 144 -6.61 -4.06 -12.23
CA GLY A 144 -6.12 -5.37 -11.79
C GLY A 144 -5.68 -5.37 -10.33
N ILE A 145 -6.35 -4.57 -9.49
CA ILE A 145 -6.13 -4.51 -8.06
C ILE A 145 -7.02 -5.55 -7.37
N THR A 146 -6.41 -6.40 -6.55
CA THR A 146 -7.14 -7.24 -5.60
C THR A 146 -7.24 -6.49 -4.28
N TYR A 147 -8.46 -6.14 -3.87
CA TYR A 147 -8.69 -5.34 -2.66
C TYR A 147 -9.29 -6.20 -1.54
N ILE A 148 -8.69 -6.15 -0.35
CA ILE A 148 -9.17 -6.84 0.86
C ILE A 148 -9.53 -5.79 1.91
N THR A 149 -10.81 -5.59 2.16
CA THR A 149 -11.31 -4.58 3.11
C THR A 149 -11.67 -5.19 4.45
N GLY A 150 -11.56 -4.41 5.52
CA GLY A 150 -11.94 -4.81 6.88
C GLY A 150 -11.11 -5.97 7.43
N ALA A 151 -9.85 -6.12 6.99
CA ALA A 151 -8.98 -7.25 7.34
C ALA A 151 -8.35 -7.13 8.74
N GLY A 152 -9.03 -6.45 9.65
CA GLY A 152 -8.66 -6.36 11.06
C GLY A 152 -9.53 -7.27 11.93
N ALA A 153 -9.22 -7.33 13.23
CA ALA A 153 -10.12 -7.86 14.24
C ALA A 153 -10.83 -6.70 14.96
N THR A 154 -12.15 -6.82 15.17
CA THR A 154 -12.97 -5.88 15.93
C THR A 154 -13.17 -6.35 17.34
#